data_AF-A0A0U2NBV4-F1
#
_entry.id   AF-A0A0U2NBV4-F1
#
_cell.length_a   1.000
_cell.length_b   1.000
_cell.length_c   1.000
_cell.angle_alpha   90.00
_cell.angle_beta   90.00
_cell.angle_gamma   90.00
#
_symmetry.space_group_name_H-M   'P 1'
#
loop_
_entity.id
_entity.type
_entity.pdbx_description
1 polymer ?
#
loop_
_entity_poly.entity_id
_entity_poly.type
_entity_poly.pdbx_seq_one_letter_code
_entity_poly.pdbx_strand_id
1 'polypeptide(L)'
;MVTETLKTYITVSYTHLTGEAISLSHRFRKDEALNKYKLALEKLDNLKKLIEKYPELLYGEIATAFQEVAEATIVISIYFNQNLLIATDLGIPDAFYILGIADAIGELRRKTLEHLRKKELEEAEKTYQMMEELYELLWELEYPKALVPNLRQKIDAMRRVLEETHHDIFLAYLR
;
A
#
# COMPACT_ATOMS: atom_id res chain seq x y z
N MET A 1 10.85 24.62 -14.23
CA MET A 1 10.76 24.11 -15.62
C MET A 1 11.46 22.76 -15.81
N VAL A 2 12.77 22.64 -16.03
CA VAL A 2 13.40 21.31 -16.31
C VAL A 2 13.20 20.31 -15.16
N THR A 3 13.32 20.76 -13.91
CA THR A 3 13.10 19.95 -12.70
C THR A 3 11.64 19.54 -12.47
N GLU A 4 10.67 20.37 -12.87
CA GLU A 4 9.23 20.04 -12.74
C GLU A 4 8.79 19.06 -13.82
N THR A 5 9.23 19.24 -15.07
CA THR A 5 8.92 18.30 -16.16
C THR A 5 9.55 16.92 -15.91
N LEU A 6 10.77 16.89 -15.36
CA LEU A 6 11.39 15.65 -14.90
C LEU A 6 10.64 15.03 -13.72
N LYS A 7 10.22 15.83 -12.72
CA LYS A 7 9.38 15.35 -11.60
C LYS A 7 8.11 14.67 -12.10
N THR A 8 7.29 15.37 -12.88
CA THR A 8 6.01 14.84 -13.35
C THR A 8 6.18 13.61 -14.24
N TYR A 9 7.15 13.62 -15.17
CA TYR A 9 7.40 12.46 -16.04
C TYR A 9 7.88 11.23 -15.26
N ILE A 10 8.74 11.45 -14.27
CA ILE A 10 9.21 10.42 -13.35
C ILE A 10 8.00 9.91 -12.57
N THR A 11 7.32 10.73 -11.76
CA THR A 11 6.18 10.36 -10.89
C THR A 11 5.06 9.61 -11.62
N VAL A 12 4.60 10.11 -12.77
CA VAL A 12 3.50 9.47 -13.55
C VAL A 12 3.84 8.05 -14.00
N SER A 13 5.14 7.75 -14.15
CA SER A 13 5.57 6.40 -14.52
C SER A 13 5.65 5.42 -13.34
N TYR A 14 5.68 5.90 -12.09
CA TYR A 14 5.65 5.04 -10.88
C TYR A 14 4.22 4.63 -10.57
N THR A 15 3.33 5.63 -10.47
CA THR A 15 1.91 5.46 -10.15
C THR A 15 1.25 4.45 -11.09
N HIS A 16 1.63 4.50 -12.36
CA HIS A 16 1.16 3.53 -13.34
C HIS A 16 1.67 2.11 -13.07
N LEU A 17 2.96 1.91 -12.77
CA LEU A 17 3.54 0.59 -12.54
C LEU A 17 3.08 -0.04 -11.22
N THR A 18 3.02 0.73 -10.14
CA THR A 18 2.53 0.28 -8.83
C THR A 18 1.04 -0.06 -8.92
N GLY A 19 0.23 0.82 -9.52
CA GLY A 19 -1.19 0.58 -9.77
C GLY A 19 -1.44 -0.63 -10.67
N GLU A 20 -0.63 -0.85 -11.71
CA GLU A 20 -0.70 -2.06 -12.54
C GLU A 20 -0.33 -3.32 -11.75
N ALA A 21 0.72 -3.27 -10.93
CA ALA A 21 1.15 -4.40 -10.11
C ALA A 21 0.05 -4.81 -9.10
N ILE A 22 -0.55 -3.84 -8.42
CA ILE A 22 -1.70 -4.07 -7.52
C ILE A 22 -2.89 -4.64 -8.30
N SER A 23 -3.23 -4.03 -9.45
CA SER A 23 -4.32 -4.50 -10.30
C SER A 23 -4.12 -5.94 -10.82
N LEU A 24 -2.88 -6.32 -11.15
CA LEU A 24 -2.53 -7.69 -11.54
C LEU A 24 -2.59 -8.64 -10.33
N SER A 25 -2.28 -8.15 -9.13
CA SER A 25 -2.40 -8.91 -7.87
C SER A 25 -3.85 -9.31 -7.60
N HIS A 26 -4.81 -8.40 -7.72
CA HIS A 26 -6.25 -8.71 -7.63
C HIS A 26 -6.73 -9.75 -8.64
N ARG A 27 -6.04 -9.85 -9.79
CA ARG A 27 -6.32 -10.84 -10.85
C ARG A 27 -5.52 -12.13 -10.68
N PHE A 28 -4.78 -12.27 -9.58
CA PHE A 28 -3.91 -13.41 -9.28
C PHE A 28 -2.85 -13.69 -10.37
N ARG A 29 -2.46 -12.67 -11.15
CA ARG A 29 -1.42 -12.78 -12.21
C ARG A 29 -0.03 -12.52 -11.62
N LYS A 30 0.45 -13.46 -10.79
CA LYS A 30 1.67 -13.33 -9.96
C LYS A 30 2.88 -12.84 -10.74
N ASP A 31 3.28 -13.57 -11.78
CA ASP A 31 4.54 -13.28 -12.49
C ASP A 31 4.52 -11.89 -13.15
N GLU A 32 3.37 -11.49 -13.67
CA GLU A 32 3.20 -10.17 -14.27
C GLU A 32 3.18 -9.06 -13.24
N ALA A 33 2.52 -9.27 -12.09
CA ALA A 33 2.53 -8.33 -10.99
C ALA A 33 3.95 -8.11 -10.46
N LEU A 34 4.70 -9.20 -10.26
CA LEU A 34 6.09 -9.15 -9.81
C LEU A 34 7.01 -8.47 -10.84
N ASN A 35 6.79 -8.70 -12.14
CA ASN A 35 7.54 -8.01 -13.18
C ASN A 35 7.27 -6.49 -13.16
N LYS A 36 6.00 -6.07 -13.01
CA LYS A 36 5.65 -4.64 -12.91
C LYS A 36 6.23 -3.99 -11.66
N TYR A 37 6.17 -4.70 -10.54
CA TYR A 37 6.76 -4.25 -9.28
C TYR A 37 8.29 -4.11 -9.37
N LYS A 38 8.98 -5.08 -9.99
CA LYS A 38 10.42 -4.98 -10.24
C LYS A 38 10.77 -3.72 -11.03
N LEU A 39 10.02 -3.42 -12.09
CA LEU A 39 10.22 -2.19 -12.88
C LEU A 39 9.97 -0.92 -12.04
N ALA A 40 9.01 -0.96 -11.11
CA ALA A 40 8.77 0.14 -10.18
C ALA A 40 9.97 0.34 -9.22
N LEU A 41 10.57 -0.74 -8.71
CA LEU A 41 11.76 -0.69 -7.86
C LEU A 41 12.99 -0.16 -8.61
N GLU A 42 13.21 -0.58 -9.86
CA GLU A 42 14.30 -0.06 -10.70
C GLU A 42 14.17 1.45 -10.92
N LYS A 43 12.93 1.95 -11.06
CA LYS A 43 12.68 3.37 -11.11
C LYS A 43 12.92 4.02 -9.75
N LEU A 44 12.50 3.41 -8.64
CA LEU A 44 12.68 3.94 -7.29
C LEU A 44 14.14 4.29 -7.01
N ASP A 45 15.07 3.46 -7.47
CA ASP A 45 16.51 3.73 -7.34
C ASP A 45 16.96 5.02 -8.04
N ASN A 46 16.35 5.37 -9.17
CA ASN A 46 16.62 6.64 -9.85
C ASN A 46 16.03 7.83 -9.08
N LEU A 47 14.84 7.65 -8.50
CA LEU A 47 14.20 8.67 -7.66
C LEU A 47 15.02 8.95 -6.40
N LYS A 48 15.53 7.92 -5.74
CA LYS A 48 16.39 8.05 -4.55
C LYS A 48 17.65 8.86 -4.86
N LYS A 49 18.35 8.57 -5.95
CA LYS A 49 19.52 9.36 -6.41
C LYS A 49 19.20 10.82 -6.68
N LEU A 50 18.00 11.10 -7.20
CA LEU A 50 17.55 12.47 -7.45
C LEU A 50 17.35 13.22 -6.13
N ILE A 51 16.75 12.57 -5.13
CA ILE A 51 16.50 13.15 -3.80
C ILE A 51 17.81 13.38 -3.03
N GLU A 52 18.77 12.46 -3.12
CA GLU A 52 20.11 12.66 -2.55
C GLU A 52 20.77 13.95 -3.07
N LYS A 53 20.55 14.27 -4.35
CA LYS A 53 21.09 15.48 -4.97
C LYS A 53 20.25 16.73 -4.67
N TYR A 54 18.94 16.57 -4.49
CA TYR A 54 17.99 17.66 -4.28
C TYR A 54 16.97 17.31 -3.17
N PRO A 55 17.37 17.34 -1.88
CA PRO A 55 16.52 16.91 -0.77
C PRO A 55 15.21 17.69 -0.63
N GLU A 56 15.19 18.95 -1.08
CA GLU A 56 14.00 19.82 -1.08
C GLU A 56 12.85 19.27 -1.93
N LEU A 57 13.13 18.31 -2.81
CA LEU A 57 12.14 17.71 -3.70
C LEU A 57 11.29 16.63 -3.02
N LEU A 58 11.64 16.17 -1.81
CA LEU A 58 11.03 15.04 -1.11
C LEU A 58 9.51 15.16 -0.92
N TYR A 59 8.97 16.38 -0.94
CA TYR A 59 7.55 16.64 -0.74
C TYR A 59 6.73 16.67 -2.03
N GLY A 60 5.41 16.52 -1.91
CA GLY A 60 4.48 16.51 -3.03
C GLY A 60 4.50 15.18 -3.78
N GLU A 61 4.63 15.22 -5.10
CA GLU A 61 4.59 14.04 -5.96
C GLU A 61 5.57 12.91 -5.57
N ILE A 62 6.76 13.27 -5.05
CA ILE A 62 7.76 12.28 -4.61
C ILE A 62 7.30 11.51 -3.37
N ALA A 63 6.71 12.21 -2.40
CA ALA A 63 6.12 11.61 -1.22
C ALA A 63 5.01 10.61 -1.61
N THR A 64 4.16 10.99 -2.56
CA THR A 64 3.12 10.09 -3.10
C THR A 64 3.74 8.85 -3.74
N ALA A 65 4.78 9.00 -4.56
CA ALA A 65 5.44 7.86 -5.21
C ALA A 65 6.04 6.88 -4.18
N PHE A 66 6.66 7.38 -3.10
CA PHE A 66 7.17 6.53 -2.02
C PHE A 66 6.06 5.76 -1.31
N GLN A 67 4.95 6.43 -1.02
CA GLN A 67 3.79 5.83 -0.38
C GLN A 67 3.15 4.74 -1.27
N GLU A 68 3.00 4.97 -2.56
CA GLU A 68 2.46 3.99 -3.51
C GLU A 68 3.37 2.78 -3.71
N VAL A 69 4.70 2.97 -3.70
CA VAL A 69 5.63 1.83 -3.75
C VAL A 69 5.55 1.02 -2.46
N ALA A 70 5.42 1.67 -1.30
CA ALA A 70 5.20 0.97 -0.03
C ALA A 70 3.89 0.17 -0.06
N GLU A 71 2.78 0.78 -0.48
CA GLU A 71 1.49 0.10 -0.65
C GLU A 71 1.61 -1.12 -1.57
N ALA A 72 2.18 -0.96 -2.76
CA ALA A 72 2.37 -2.06 -3.70
C ALA A 72 3.22 -3.20 -3.12
N THR A 73 4.27 -2.85 -2.37
CA THR A 73 5.13 -3.83 -1.66
C THR A 73 4.30 -4.68 -0.69
N ILE A 74 3.46 -4.03 0.12
CA ILE A 74 2.64 -4.68 1.14
C ILE A 74 1.56 -5.53 0.48
N VAL A 75 0.85 -5.00 -0.52
CA VAL A 75 -0.20 -5.72 -1.24
C VAL A 75 0.36 -6.97 -1.92
N ILE A 76 1.49 -6.87 -2.62
CA ILE A 76 2.13 -8.01 -3.30
C ILE A 76 2.55 -9.08 -2.29
N SER A 77 3.13 -8.65 -1.17
CA SER A 77 3.51 -9.54 -0.06
C SER A 77 2.32 -10.35 0.41
N ILE A 78 1.17 -9.71 0.62
CA ILE A 78 -0.06 -10.32 1.13
C ILE A 78 -0.71 -11.23 0.08
N TYR A 79 -0.74 -10.82 -1.19
CA TYR A 79 -1.35 -11.61 -2.25
C TYR A 79 -0.57 -12.88 -2.59
N PHE A 80 0.76 -12.82 -2.51
CA PHE A 80 1.63 -13.86 -3.06
C PHE A 80 2.58 -14.48 -2.03
N ASN A 81 2.35 -14.20 -0.75
CA ASN A 81 3.16 -14.65 0.38
C ASN A 81 4.66 -14.44 0.13
N GLN A 82 5.01 -13.23 -0.33
CA GLN A 82 6.40 -12.83 -0.55
C GLN A 82 6.99 -12.27 0.74
N ASN A 83 8.32 -12.25 0.83
CA ASN A 83 8.97 -11.55 1.93
C ASN A 83 8.74 -10.06 1.78
N LEU A 84 8.34 -9.42 2.88
CA LEU A 84 8.10 -7.99 2.95
C LEU A 84 9.43 -7.24 2.90
N LEU A 85 9.60 -6.32 1.94
CA LEU A 85 10.68 -5.33 2.01
C LEU A 85 10.22 -4.24 2.98
N ILE A 86 11.00 -4.01 4.04
CA ILE A 86 10.71 -2.92 4.98
C ILE A 86 11.19 -1.57 4.42
N ALA A 87 10.80 -0.48 5.07
CA ALA A 87 11.17 0.88 4.65
C ALA A 87 12.67 1.05 4.39
N THR A 88 13.51 0.45 5.25
CA THR A 88 14.98 0.48 5.10
C THR A 88 15.47 -0.28 3.88
N ASP A 89 14.86 -1.42 3.54
CA ASP A 89 15.22 -2.20 2.34
C ASP A 89 14.85 -1.44 1.06
N LEU A 90 13.72 -0.73 1.08
CA LEU A 90 13.28 0.12 -0.02
C LEU A 90 14.12 1.40 -0.14
N GLY A 91 14.75 1.83 0.96
CA GLY A 91 15.47 3.09 1.05
C GLY A 91 14.54 4.30 1.04
N ILE A 92 13.37 4.18 1.67
CA ILE A 92 12.39 5.27 1.79
C ILE A 92 12.18 5.65 3.27
N PRO A 93 11.83 6.90 3.58
CA PRO A 93 11.49 7.29 4.95
C PRO A 93 10.33 6.48 5.54
N ASP A 94 10.44 6.09 6.81
CA ASP A 94 9.45 5.25 7.53
C ASP A 94 8.03 5.83 7.46
N ALA A 95 7.90 7.16 7.52
CA ALA A 95 6.61 7.84 7.44
C ALA A 95 5.82 7.45 6.18
N PHE A 96 6.47 7.34 5.02
CA PHE A 96 5.78 6.95 3.77
C PHE A 96 5.45 5.46 3.73
N TYR A 97 6.27 4.63 4.38
CA TYR A 97 5.97 3.21 4.51
C TYR A 97 4.74 2.98 5.39
N ILE A 98 4.67 3.66 6.54
CA ILE A 98 3.52 3.64 7.45
C ILE A 98 2.24 4.11 6.74
N LEU A 99 2.32 5.19 5.94
CA LEU A 99 1.18 5.63 5.14
C LEU A 99 0.80 4.62 4.05
N GLY A 100 1.76 3.90 3.47
CA GLY A 100 1.52 2.81 2.52
C GLY A 100 0.81 1.61 3.16
N ILE A 101 1.12 1.27 4.42
CA ILE A 101 0.35 0.28 5.20
C ILE A 101 -1.10 0.71 5.32
N ALA A 102 -1.33 1.98 5.65
CA ALA A 102 -2.68 2.50 5.82
C ALA A 102 -3.50 2.44 4.51
N ASP A 103 -2.87 2.69 3.36
CA ASP A 103 -3.55 2.60 2.05
C ASP A 103 -3.81 1.16 1.60
N ALA A 104 -2.90 0.23 1.92
CA ALA A 104 -3.06 -1.18 1.57
C ALA A 104 -4.34 -1.81 2.15
N ILE A 105 -4.87 -1.29 3.25
CA ILE A 105 -6.13 -1.75 3.88
C ILE A 105 -7.30 -1.73 2.90
N GLY A 106 -7.38 -0.73 2.02
CA GLY A 106 -8.41 -0.68 0.98
C GLY A 106 -8.30 -1.86 0.01
N GLU A 107 -7.07 -2.23 -0.35
CA GLU A 107 -6.80 -3.37 -1.22
C GLU A 107 -7.02 -4.72 -0.52
N LEU A 108 -6.82 -4.78 0.80
CA LEU A 108 -7.19 -5.95 1.61
C LEU A 108 -8.71 -6.11 1.68
N ARG A 109 -9.48 -5.03 1.87
CA ARG A 109 -10.95 -5.10 1.78
C ARG A 109 -11.38 -5.66 0.43
N ARG A 110 -10.77 -5.21 -0.66
CA ARG A 110 -11.05 -5.73 -2.00
C ARG A 110 -10.73 -7.23 -2.12
N LYS A 111 -9.60 -7.68 -1.54
CA LYS A 111 -9.25 -9.11 -1.46
C LYS A 111 -10.29 -9.91 -0.67
N THR A 112 -10.71 -9.42 0.49
CA THR A 112 -11.76 -10.02 1.33
C THR A 112 -13.06 -10.18 0.56
N LEU A 113 -13.54 -9.11 -0.09
CA LEU A 113 -14.76 -9.14 -0.89
C LEU A 113 -14.67 -10.14 -2.06
N GLU A 114 -13.49 -10.29 -2.67
CA GLU A 114 -13.27 -11.27 -3.73
C GLU A 114 -13.33 -12.72 -3.20
N HIS A 115 -12.77 -13.00 -2.01
CA HIS A 115 -12.92 -14.29 -1.34
C HIS A 115 -14.38 -14.57 -0.98
N LEU A 116 -15.11 -13.59 -0.43
CA LEU A 116 -16.55 -13.71 -0.17
C LEU A 116 -17.35 -13.99 -1.45
N ARG A 117 -17.03 -13.32 -2.56
CA ARG A 117 -17.66 -13.56 -3.88
C ARG A 117 -17.47 -15.00 -4.35
N LYS A 118 -16.31 -15.60 -4.06
CA LYS A 118 -15.97 -17.00 -4.37
C LYS A 118 -16.49 -18.01 -3.34
N LYS A 119 -17.14 -17.55 -2.27
CA LYS A 119 -17.56 -18.36 -1.11
C LYS A 119 -16.39 -18.99 -0.34
N GLU A 120 -15.23 -18.35 -0.37
CA GLU A 120 -14.02 -18.74 0.36
C GLU A 120 -14.01 -18.04 1.73
N LEU A 121 -14.93 -18.40 2.63
CA LEU A 121 -15.14 -17.70 3.91
C LEU A 121 -13.89 -17.67 4.79
N GLU A 122 -13.17 -18.79 4.90
CA GLU A 122 -11.97 -18.89 5.72
C GLU A 122 -10.86 -17.93 5.24
N GLU A 123 -10.68 -17.80 3.93
CA GLU A 123 -9.68 -16.89 3.36
C GLU A 123 -10.10 -15.42 3.47
N ALA A 124 -11.41 -15.14 3.41
CA ALA A 124 -11.95 -13.81 3.70
C ALA A 124 -11.69 -13.40 5.15
N GLU A 125 -11.93 -14.29 6.11
CA GLU A 125 -11.64 -14.04 7.54
C GLU A 125 -10.16 -13.85 7.81
N LYS A 126 -9.28 -14.71 7.25
CA LYS A 126 -7.83 -14.53 7.36
C LYS A 126 -7.41 -13.15 6.86
N THR A 127 -7.93 -12.74 5.70
CA THR A 127 -7.62 -11.43 5.13
C THR A 127 -8.14 -10.29 6.02
N TYR A 128 -9.34 -10.42 6.58
CA TYR A 128 -9.92 -9.44 7.50
C TYR A 128 -9.14 -9.33 8.80
N GLN A 129 -8.72 -10.44 9.40
CA GLN A 129 -7.89 -10.43 10.60
C GLN A 129 -6.57 -9.67 10.35
N MET A 130 -5.94 -9.84 9.19
CA MET A 130 -4.76 -9.04 8.82
C MET A 130 -5.07 -7.55 8.75
N MET A 131 -6.27 -7.15 8.30
CA MET A 131 -6.67 -5.73 8.32
C MET A 131 -6.77 -5.20 9.75
N GLU A 132 -7.31 -6.00 10.68
CA GLU A 132 -7.40 -5.63 12.10
C GLU A 132 -6.02 -5.48 12.73
N GLU A 133 -5.12 -6.45 12.49
CA GLU A 133 -3.74 -6.41 13.01
C GLU A 133 -2.97 -5.17 12.51
N LEU A 134 -3.11 -4.83 11.22
CA LEU A 134 -2.49 -3.63 10.67
C LEU A 134 -3.11 -2.34 11.21
N TYR A 135 -4.42 -2.32 11.47
CA TYR A 135 -5.09 -1.17 12.08
C TYR A 135 -4.62 -0.92 13.51
N GLU A 136 -4.53 -1.97 14.34
CA GLU A 136 -4.03 -1.85 15.71
C GLU A 136 -2.57 -1.38 15.73
N LEU A 137 -1.72 -1.93 14.87
CA LEU A 137 -0.33 -1.47 14.72
C LEU A 137 -0.25 0.03 14.40
N LEU A 138 -1.08 0.52 13.46
CA LEU A 138 -1.08 1.93 13.10
C LEU A 138 -1.66 2.82 14.20
N TRP A 139 -2.65 2.32 14.94
CA TRP A 139 -3.22 3.04 16.09
C TRP A 139 -2.19 3.24 17.21
N GLU A 140 -1.37 2.22 17.49
CA GLU A 140 -0.27 2.31 18.45
C GLU A 140 0.78 3.34 18.04
N LEU A 141 1.09 3.44 16.74
CA LEU A 141 2.07 4.42 16.21
C LEU A 141 1.58 5.87 16.27
N GLU A 142 0.27 6.09 16.28
CA GLU A 142 -0.33 7.44 16.30
C GLU A 142 -0.40 8.04 17.72
N TYR A 143 -0.50 7.21 18.76
CA TYR A 143 -0.72 7.65 20.15
C TYR A 143 0.56 7.55 21.01
N PRO A 144 0.92 8.53 21.88
CA PRO A 144 0.18 9.71 22.31
C PRO A 144 0.47 11.01 21.52
N LYS A 145 1.33 10.96 20.49
CA LYS A 145 1.62 12.10 19.62
C LYS A 145 1.94 11.60 18.22
N ALA A 146 1.19 12.09 17.23
CA ALA A 146 1.38 11.75 15.81
C ALA A 146 2.84 11.94 15.38
N LEU A 147 3.52 10.83 15.07
CA LEU A 147 4.87 10.84 14.48
C LEU A 147 4.80 11.04 12.96
N VAL A 148 3.66 10.70 12.34
CA VAL A 148 3.47 10.69 10.90
C VAL A 148 2.32 11.63 10.52
N PRO A 149 2.56 12.67 9.71
CA PRO A 149 1.50 13.56 9.24
C PRO A 149 0.40 12.80 8.49
N ASN A 150 -0.86 13.19 8.71
CA ASN A 150 -2.07 12.62 8.09
C ASN A 150 -2.40 11.16 8.47
N LEU A 151 -1.61 10.50 9.31
CA LEU A 151 -1.88 9.13 9.73
C LEU A 151 -3.24 9.01 10.44
N ARG A 152 -3.55 9.94 11.36
CA ARG A 152 -4.86 9.99 12.04
C ARG A 152 -6.07 9.91 11.10
N GLN A 153 -6.05 10.71 10.03
CA GLN A 153 -7.16 10.75 9.07
C GLN A 153 -7.31 9.43 8.33
N LYS A 154 -6.19 8.77 8.00
CA LYS A 154 -6.22 7.45 7.39
C LYS A 154 -6.73 6.39 8.37
N ILE A 155 -6.31 6.42 9.64
CA ILE A 155 -6.80 5.48 10.65
C ILE A 155 -8.32 5.64 10.87
N ASP A 156 -8.82 6.87 10.94
CA ASP A 156 -10.26 7.11 11.08
C ASP A 156 -11.03 6.58 9.84
N ALA A 157 -10.47 6.70 8.64
CA ALA A 157 -11.04 6.10 7.43
C ALA A 157 -10.98 4.57 7.45
N MET A 158 -9.87 3.99 7.90
CA MET A 158 -9.68 2.54 8.02
C MET A 158 -10.69 1.90 8.96
N ARG A 159 -11.04 2.57 10.08
CA ARG A 159 -12.05 2.08 11.01
C ARG A 159 -13.38 1.80 10.31
N ARG A 160 -13.83 2.74 9.47
CA ARG A 160 -15.05 2.57 8.68
C ARG A 160 -14.93 1.38 7.71
N VAL A 161 -13.78 1.24 7.05
CA VAL A 161 -13.50 0.14 6.12
C VAL A 161 -13.56 -1.21 6.83
N LEU A 162 -13.03 -1.32 8.04
CA LEU A 162 -13.12 -2.53 8.88
C LEU A 162 -14.56 -2.86 9.26
N GLU A 163 -15.31 -1.88 9.78
CA GLU A 163 -16.71 -2.07 10.18
C GLU A 163 -17.59 -2.55 9.00
N GLU A 164 -17.43 -1.94 7.83
CA GLU A 164 -18.12 -2.37 6.62
C GLU A 164 -17.70 -3.79 6.19
N THR A 165 -16.42 -4.14 6.32
CA THR A 165 -15.91 -5.48 5.95
C THR A 165 -16.41 -6.56 6.89
N HIS A 166 -16.42 -6.29 8.19
CA HIS A 166 -16.99 -7.19 9.19
C HIS A 166 -18.49 -7.42 8.93
N HIS A 167 -19.23 -6.37 8.58
CA HIS A 167 -20.64 -6.50 8.20
C HIS A 167 -20.83 -7.41 6.97
N ASP A 168 -20.02 -7.24 5.93
CA ASP A 168 -20.08 -8.07 4.72
C ASP A 168 -19.79 -9.54 5.02
N ILE A 169 -18.79 -9.83 5.86
CA ILE A 169 -18.47 -11.19 6.32
C ILE A 169 -19.64 -11.78 7.12
N PHE A 170 -20.19 -11.03 8.07
CA PHE A 170 -21.34 -11.46 8.86
C PHE A 170 -22.54 -11.81 7.97
N LEU A 171 -22.84 -11.01 6.96
CA LEU A 171 -23.91 -11.31 6.01
C LEU A 171 -23.63 -12.56 5.16
N ALA A 172 -22.37 -12.84 4.86
CA ALA A 172 -21.99 -14.03 4.10
C ALA A 172 -22.23 -15.33 4.90
N TYR A 173 -22.09 -15.29 6.23
CA TYR A 173 -22.41 -16.41 7.13
C TYR A 173 -23.89 -16.75 7.22
N LEU A 174 -24.77 -15.81 6.90
CA LEU A 174 -26.22 -15.99 6.96
C LEU A 174 -26.82 -16.60 5.69
N ARG A 175 -26.02 -16.82 4.64
CA ARG A 175 -26.47 -17.30 3.31
C ARG A 175 -26.07 -18.75 3.07
#